data_AF-A0A849TS00-F1
#
_entry.id   AF-A0A849TS00-F1
#
_cell.length_a   1.000
_cell.length_b   1.000
_cell.length_c   1.000
_cell.angle_alpha   90.00
_cell.angle_beta   90.00
_cell.angle_gamma   90.00
#
_symmetry.space_group_name_H-M   'P 1'
#
loop_
_entity.id
_entity.type
_entity.pdbx_description
1 polymer ?
#
loop_
_entity_poly.entity_id
_entity_poly.type
_entity_poly.pdbx_seq_one_letter_code
_entity_poly.pdbx_strand_id
1 'polypeptide(L)'
;MSDFVVPVSDDMMPAWRRLDADARARVHGLGPVLLLADHLDAALALAEDLTRMAVVMPKTAGVDAVSIEERNVMFARFAQEVRAFELAVASRVLQARKRAMGSEVQQPQIQLLIRSFIGGTAILADAVEADTAGQPAGLGSVRAGALVAGPEAMSFLCARGVLSFDVKTLDDVSRMAVTETFPIVGLIETGALMDMIAAFLDALDTAFDLYGLAPTMRGA
;
A
#
# COMPACT_ATOMS: atom_id res chain seq x y z
N MET A 1 17.15 -38.31 50.07
CA MET A 1 16.57 -37.32 49.15
C MET A 1 17.63 -37.06 48.10
N SER A 2 17.57 -37.79 46.98
CA SER A 2 18.47 -37.61 45.84
C SER A 2 17.71 -36.87 44.76
N ASP A 3 18.23 -35.70 44.38
CA ASP A 3 17.72 -34.89 43.28
C ASP A 3 17.95 -35.60 41.95
N PHE A 4 16.84 -35.89 41.28
CA PHE A 4 16.82 -36.48 39.94
C PHE A 4 16.93 -35.34 38.92
N VAL A 5 18.17 -34.98 38.54
CA VAL A 5 18.42 -34.04 37.45
C VAL A 5 18.30 -34.79 36.13
N VAL A 6 17.18 -34.61 35.44
CA VAL A 6 17.00 -35.11 34.07
C VAL A 6 17.87 -34.27 33.13
N PRO A 7 18.78 -34.87 32.34
CA PRO A 7 19.48 -34.13 31.31
C PRO A 7 18.47 -33.75 30.22
N VAL A 8 18.19 -32.45 30.07
CA VAL A 8 17.42 -31.93 28.95
C VAL A 8 18.26 -32.15 27.70
N SER A 9 17.84 -33.09 26.86
CA SER A 9 18.48 -33.34 25.56
C SER A 9 18.40 -32.07 24.71
N ASP A 10 19.50 -31.74 24.04
CA ASP A 10 19.64 -30.55 23.17
C ASP A 10 18.55 -30.48 22.08
N ASP A 11 17.93 -31.63 21.78
CA ASP A 11 16.83 -31.78 20.82
C ASP A 11 15.48 -31.21 21.29
N MET A 12 15.33 -30.85 22.57
CA MET A 12 14.12 -30.22 23.11
C MET A 12 14.20 -28.68 23.16
N MET A 13 15.26 -28.07 22.63
CA MET A 13 15.34 -26.61 22.51
C MET A 13 14.43 -26.10 21.37
N PRO A 14 13.68 -24.99 21.58
CA PRO A 14 12.90 -24.34 20.52
C PRO A 14 13.79 -24.03 19.30
N ALA A 15 13.26 -24.16 18.08
CA ALA A 15 14.05 -23.97 16.85
C ALA A 15 14.84 -22.64 16.82
N TRP A 16 14.30 -21.57 17.41
CA TRP A 16 14.98 -20.27 17.52
C TRP A 16 16.23 -20.28 18.44
N ARG A 17 16.39 -21.25 19.34
CA ARG A 17 17.61 -21.48 20.13
C ARG A 17 18.69 -22.27 19.38
N ARG A 18 18.38 -22.90 18.24
CA ARG A 18 19.36 -23.63 17.42
C ARG A 18 20.03 -22.75 16.36
N LEU A 19 19.58 -21.49 16.22
CA LEU A 19 20.26 -20.51 15.39
C LEU A 19 21.62 -20.18 16.00
N ASP A 20 22.69 -20.36 15.22
CA ASP A 20 24.04 -19.86 15.47
C ASP A 20 23.99 -18.37 15.91
N ALA A 21 24.89 -17.95 16.79
CA ALA A 21 25.09 -16.55 17.15
C ALA A 21 25.19 -15.64 15.91
N ASP A 22 25.77 -16.15 14.82
CA ASP A 22 25.86 -15.48 13.53
C ASP A 22 24.49 -15.31 12.85
N ALA A 23 23.64 -16.34 12.88
CA ALA A 23 22.27 -16.27 12.37
C ALA A 23 21.39 -15.35 13.24
N ARG A 24 21.60 -15.32 14.56
CA ARG A 24 20.90 -14.40 15.46
C ARG A 24 21.33 -12.95 15.24
N ALA A 25 22.63 -12.70 15.06
CA ALA A 25 23.15 -11.37 14.76
C ALA A 25 22.64 -10.85 13.41
N ARG A 26 22.53 -11.72 12.40
CA ARG A 26 21.90 -11.41 11.10
C ARG A 26 20.42 -11.06 11.28
N VAL A 27 19.64 -11.85 12.01
CA VAL A 27 18.21 -11.55 12.27
C VAL A 27 18.02 -10.23 13.02
N HIS A 28 18.86 -9.92 14.01
CA HIS A 28 18.79 -8.66 14.75
C HIS A 28 19.18 -7.43 13.91
N GLY A 29 20.09 -7.57 12.94
CA GLY A 29 20.42 -6.52 11.97
C GLY A 29 19.42 -6.37 10.82
N LEU A 30 18.70 -7.44 10.47
CA LEU A 30 17.73 -7.49 9.37
C LEU A 30 16.32 -7.01 9.76
N GLY A 31 15.99 -6.95 11.05
CA GLY A 31 14.67 -6.55 11.53
C GLY A 31 14.12 -5.25 10.89
N PRO A 32 14.91 -4.16 10.81
CA PRO A 32 14.48 -2.94 10.13
C PRO A 32 14.23 -3.11 8.62
N VAL A 33 15.02 -3.95 7.95
CA VAL A 33 14.89 -4.24 6.51
C VAL A 33 13.67 -5.12 6.23
N LEU A 34 13.38 -6.10 7.09
CA LEU A 34 12.19 -6.94 7.01
C LEU A 34 10.91 -6.13 7.20
N LEU A 35 10.88 -5.20 8.16
CA LEU A 35 9.74 -4.30 8.34
C LEU A 35 9.56 -3.31 7.17
N LEU A 36 10.66 -2.89 6.55
CA LEU A 36 10.61 -2.11 5.31
C LEU A 36 9.97 -2.94 4.20
N ALA A 37 10.44 -4.17 3.98
CA ALA A 37 9.90 -5.08 2.97
C ALA A 37 8.41 -5.39 3.21
N ASP A 38 8.01 -5.67 4.45
CA ASP A 38 6.61 -5.93 4.81
C ASP A 38 5.68 -4.75 4.47
N HIS A 39 6.14 -3.51 4.71
CA HIS A 39 5.38 -2.34 4.29
C HIS A 39 5.26 -2.19 2.77
N LEU A 40 6.31 -2.56 2.03
CA LEU A 40 6.33 -2.53 0.57
C LEU A 40 5.44 -3.62 -0.05
N ASP A 41 5.51 -4.85 0.46
CA ASP A 41 4.63 -5.95 0.06
C ASP A 41 3.16 -5.62 0.32
N ALA A 42 2.86 -5.09 1.51
CA ALA A 42 1.50 -4.65 1.83
C ALA A 42 1.03 -3.51 0.90
N ALA A 43 1.92 -2.60 0.51
CA ALA A 43 1.58 -1.54 -0.46
C ALA A 43 1.29 -2.12 -1.85
N LEU A 44 2.09 -3.09 -2.33
CA LEU A 44 1.84 -3.78 -3.59
C LEU A 44 0.52 -4.52 -3.58
N ALA A 45 0.25 -5.33 -2.55
CA ALA A 45 -1.00 -6.08 -2.43
C ALA A 45 -2.23 -5.16 -2.47
N LEU A 46 -2.17 -4.04 -1.73
CA LEU A 46 -3.24 -3.04 -1.73
C LEU A 46 -3.38 -2.33 -3.09
N ALA A 47 -2.29 -2.04 -3.78
CA ALA A 47 -2.31 -1.42 -5.10
C ALA A 47 -2.87 -2.37 -6.16
N GLU A 48 -2.51 -3.65 -6.10
CA GLU A 48 -3.10 -4.68 -6.94
C GLU A 48 -4.61 -4.80 -6.71
N ASP A 49 -5.05 -4.88 -5.45
CA ASP A 49 -6.47 -4.95 -5.12
C ASP A 49 -7.22 -3.70 -5.60
N LEU A 50 -6.62 -2.51 -5.45
CA LEU A 50 -7.13 -1.26 -5.99
C LEU A 50 -7.34 -1.35 -7.52
N THR A 51 -6.36 -1.84 -8.29
CA THR A 51 -6.49 -1.97 -9.75
C THR A 51 -7.51 -3.02 -10.19
N ARG A 52 -7.88 -3.96 -9.33
CA ARG A 52 -8.95 -4.95 -9.59
C ARG A 52 -10.35 -4.38 -9.33
N MET A 53 -10.46 -3.21 -8.71
CA MET A 53 -11.75 -2.61 -8.39
C MET A 53 -12.51 -2.19 -9.66
N ALA A 54 -13.72 -2.73 -9.81
CA ALA A 54 -14.66 -2.33 -10.84
C ALA A 54 -16.10 -2.52 -10.36
N VAL A 55 -17.00 -1.69 -10.87
CA VAL A 55 -18.44 -1.82 -10.64
C VAL A 55 -19.21 -1.59 -11.93
N VAL A 56 -20.24 -2.40 -12.16
CA VAL A 56 -21.19 -2.22 -13.26
C VAL A 56 -22.41 -1.50 -12.70
N MET A 57 -22.78 -0.38 -13.32
CA MET A 57 -23.91 0.42 -12.87
C MET A 57 -25.22 -0.12 -13.48
N PRO A 58 -26.29 -0.28 -12.68
CA PRO A 58 -27.56 -0.81 -13.16
C PRO A 58 -28.22 0.18 -14.10
N LYS A 59 -28.71 -0.26 -15.28
CA LYS A 59 -29.38 0.65 -16.22
C LYS A 59 -30.60 1.31 -15.57
N THR A 60 -30.77 2.62 -15.79
CA THR A 60 -32.00 3.35 -15.48
C THR A 60 -33.06 3.00 -16.52
N ALA A 61 -33.67 1.82 -16.39
CA ALA A 61 -34.79 1.42 -17.24
C ALA A 61 -36.07 2.11 -16.76
N GLY A 62 -36.19 3.41 -17.07
CA GLY A 62 -37.31 4.27 -16.64
C GLY A 62 -36.94 5.15 -15.45
N VAL A 63 -37.60 6.30 -15.34
CA VAL A 63 -37.41 7.31 -14.28
C VAL A 63 -38.08 6.83 -12.99
N ASP A 64 -37.60 5.72 -12.42
CA ASP A 64 -37.98 5.30 -11.08
C ASP A 64 -37.02 5.91 -10.06
N ALA A 65 -37.54 6.67 -9.10
CA ALA A 65 -36.75 7.33 -8.07
C ALA A 65 -35.91 6.34 -7.26
N VAL A 66 -36.40 5.11 -7.06
CA VAL A 66 -35.69 4.04 -6.34
C VAL A 66 -34.42 3.63 -7.10
N SER A 67 -34.49 3.54 -8.44
CA SER A 67 -33.34 3.16 -9.28
C SER A 67 -32.22 4.22 -9.29
N ILE A 68 -32.57 5.49 -9.12
CA ILE A 68 -31.63 6.60 -9.04
C ILE A 68 -30.90 6.58 -7.68
N GLU A 69 -31.64 6.34 -6.60
CA GLU A 69 -31.06 6.23 -5.25
C GLU A 69 -30.06 5.07 -5.16
N GLU A 70 -30.41 3.88 -5.66
CA GLU A 70 -29.52 2.73 -5.69
C GLU A 70 -28.22 3.01 -6.46
N ARG A 71 -28.31 3.70 -7.61
CA ARG A 71 -27.13 4.12 -8.37
C ARG A 71 -26.27 5.09 -7.58
N ASN A 72 -26.86 6.09 -6.92
CA ASN A 72 -26.12 7.06 -6.13
C ASN A 72 -25.40 6.39 -4.94
N VAL A 73 -26.06 5.45 -4.27
CA VAL A 73 -25.47 4.69 -3.16
C VAL A 73 -24.29 3.85 -3.64
N MET A 74 -24.44 3.11 -4.75
CA MET A 74 -23.33 2.33 -5.32
C MET A 74 -22.18 3.20 -5.79
N PHE A 75 -22.50 4.35 -6.39
CA PHE A 75 -21.50 5.32 -6.83
C PHE A 75 -20.67 5.86 -5.66
N ALA A 76 -21.34 6.38 -4.63
CA ALA A 76 -20.68 6.90 -3.44
C ALA A 76 -19.85 5.83 -2.73
N ARG A 77 -20.41 4.61 -2.59
CA ARG A 77 -19.70 3.47 -2.00
C ARG A 77 -18.43 3.12 -2.79
N PHE A 78 -18.53 3.04 -4.10
CA PHE A 78 -17.36 2.74 -4.94
C PHE A 78 -16.28 3.82 -4.78
N ALA A 79 -16.64 5.11 -4.82
CA ALA A 79 -15.69 6.19 -4.60
C ALA A 79 -15.02 6.12 -3.21
N GLN A 80 -15.79 5.79 -2.16
CA GLN A 80 -15.28 5.62 -0.80
C GLN A 80 -14.31 4.45 -0.67
N GLU A 81 -14.65 3.30 -1.27
CA GLU A 81 -13.79 2.12 -1.26
C GLU A 81 -12.48 2.43 -2.01
N VAL A 82 -12.54 3.03 -3.20
CA VAL A 82 -11.36 3.45 -3.97
C VAL A 82 -10.47 4.39 -3.16
N ARG A 83 -11.07 5.38 -2.50
CA ARG A 83 -10.35 6.33 -1.63
C ARG A 83 -9.70 5.64 -0.43
N ALA A 84 -10.37 4.67 0.17
CA ALA A 84 -9.82 3.92 1.31
C ALA A 84 -8.57 3.12 0.89
N PHE A 85 -8.63 2.43 -0.25
CA PHE A 85 -7.47 1.73 -0.81
C PHE A 85 -6.33 2.68 -1.18
N GLU A 86 -6.63 3.79 -1.87
CA GLU A 86 -5.64 4.82 -2.22
C GLU A 86 -4.88 5.32 -0.97
N LEU A 87 -5.59 5.66 0.10
CA LEU A 87 -4.99 6.13 1.35
C LEU A 87 -4.22 5.01 2.08
N ALA A 88 -4.68 3.76 1.99
CA ALA A 88 -3.98 2.62 2.57
C ALA A 88 -2.64 2.36 1.86
N VAL A 89 -2.62 2.41 0.53
CA VAL A 89 -1.38 2.33 -0.28
C VAL A 89 -0.43 3.45 0.12
N ALA A 90 -0.90 4.71 0.09
CA ALA A 90 -0.07 5.87 0.44
C ALA A 90 0.51 5.75 1.86
N SER A 91 -0.30 5.33 2.83
CA SER A 91 0.13 5.12 4.21
C SER A 91 1.25 4.08 4.29
N ARG A 92 1.11 2.92 3.65
CA ARG A 92 2.13 1.86 3.64
C ARG A 92 3.43 2.33 2.99
N VAL A 93 3.35 3.04 1.88
CA VAL A 93 4.52 3.63 1.21
C VAL A 93 5.23 4.65 2.10
N LEU A 94 4.49 5.52 2.80
CA LEU A 94 5.08 6.50 3.72
C LEU A 94 5.72 5.84 4.94
N GLN A 95 5.13 4.76 5.47
CA GLN A 95 5.75 3.97 6.53
C GLN A 95 7.05 3.32 6.03
N ALA A 96 7.03 2.69 4.85
CA ALA A 96 8.23 2.16 4.21
C ALA A 96 9.30 3.26 4.05
N ARG A 97 8.94 4.43 3.52
CA ARG A 97 9.85 5.58 3.37
C ARG A 97 10.48 5.99 4.70
N LYS A 98 9.68 6.10 5.76
CA LYS A 98 10.17 6.43 7.11
C LYS A 98 11.17 5.38 7.61
N ARG A 99 10.95 4.09 7.36
CA ARG A 99 11.89 3.02 7.70
C ARG A 99 13.18 3.10 6.88
N ALA A 100 13.07 3.34 5.58
CA ALA A 100 14.21 3.49 4.69
C ALA A 100 15.12 4.67 5.13
N MET A 101 14.53 5.80 5.54
CA MET A 101 15.28 6.94 6.07
C MET A 101 16.03 6.64 7.38
N GLY A 102 15.46 5.78 8.23
CA GLY A 102 16.08 5.37 9.50
C GLY A 102 17.01 4.16 9.38
N SER A 103 17.30 3.69 8.16
CA SER A 103 18.09 2.50 7.94
C SER A 103 19.60 2.79 8.05
N GLU A 104 20.31 2.00 8.85
CA GLU A 104 21.77 2.10 9.05
C GLU A 104 22.57 1.21 8.08
N VAL A 105 21.99 0.85 6.93
CA VAL A 105 22.65 -0.02 5.95
C VAL A 105 23.94 0.63 5.45
N GLN A 106 25.08 -0.04 5.68
CA GLN A 106 26.41 0.48 5.32
C GLN A 106 26.79 0.22 3.86
N GLN A 107 26.08 -0.66 3.15
CA GLN A 107 26.39 -1.05 1.77
C GLN A 107 26.08 0.11 0.80
N PRO A 108 27.08 0.68 0.09
CA PRO A 108 26.88 1.88 -0.74
C PRO A 108 25.85 1.71 -1.87
N GLN A 109 25.78 0.52 -2.45
CA GLN A 109 24.84 0.20 -3.53
C GLN A 109 23.38 0.25 -3.02
N ILE A 110 23.15 -0.25 -1.80
CA ILE A 110 21.82 -0.23 -1.17
C ILE A 110 21.46 1.18 -0.70
N GLN A 111 22.44 1.95 -0.22
CA GLN A 111 22.20 3.36 0.10
C GLN A 111 21.74 4.16 -1.12
N LEU A 112 22.27 3.88 -2.32
CA LEU A 112 21.81 4.52 -3.55
C LEU A 112 20.34 4.19 -3.84
N LEU A 113 19.95 2.92 -3.71
CA LEU A 113 18.57 2.48 -3.90
C LEU A 113 17.61 3.09 -2.87
N ILE A 114 18.00 3.10 -1.60
CA ILE A 114 17.26 3.76 -0.52
C ILE A 114 17.04 5.24 -0.84
N ARG A 115 18.08 5.96 -1.30
CA ARG A 115 17.97 7.37 -1.70
C ARG A 115 17.04 7.56 -2.89
N SER A 116 17.13 6.70 -3.89
CA SER A 116 16.22 6.72 -5.04
C SER A 116 14.76 6.49 -4.63
N PHE A 117 14.50 5.52 -3.75
CA PHE A 117 13.16 5.28 -3.21
C PHE A 117 12.64 6.47 -2.39
N ILE A 118 13.47 7.03 -1.50
CA ILE A 118 13.10 8.22 -0.70
C ILE A 118 12.81 9.42 -1.61
N GLY A 119 13.60 9.61 -2.67
CA GLY A 119 13.42 10.67 -3.66
C GLY A 119 12.16 10.47 -4.51
N GLY A 120 11.94 9.26 -5.02
CA GLY A 120 10.76 8.90 -5.83
C GLY A 120 9.45 8.99 -5.05
N THR A 121 9.50 8.86 -3.73
CA THR A 121 8.34 8.98 -2.84
C THR A 121 8.25 10.33 -2.12
N ALA A 122 9.14 11.29 -2.41
CA ALA A 122 9.14 12.60 -1.77
C ALA A 122 7.83 13.37 -2.02
N ILE A 123 7.31 13.30 -3.25
CA ILE A 123 6.06 13.97 -3.63
C ILE A 123 4.85 13.50 -2.80
N LEU A 124 4.84 12.25 -2.33
CA LEU A 124 3.80 11.74 -1.43
C LEU A 124 3.95 12.31 -0.02
N ALA A 125 5.18 12.45 0.47
CA ALA A 125 5.45 13.05 1.77
C ALA A 125 5.06 14.54 1.78
N ASP A 126 5.44 15.27 0.75
CA ASP A 126 5.09 16.68 0.56
C ASP A 126 3.56 16.88 0.54
N ALA A 127 2.83 15.95 -0.09
CA ALA A 127 1.37 15.99 -0.12
C ALA A 127 0.73 15.78 1.27
N VAL A 128 1.31 14.93 2.12
CA VAL A 128 0.84 14.76 3.51
C VAL A 128 1.12 16.01 4.33
N GLU A 129 2.31 16.58 4.18
CA GLU A 129 2.67 17.82 4.86
C GLU A 129 1.74 18.97 4.46
N ALA A 130 1.47 19.13 3.16
CA ALA A 130 0.51 20.11 2.65
C ALA A 130 -0.90 19.90 3.23
N ASP A 131 -1.36 18.65 3.36
CA ASP A 131 -2.67 18.33 3.97
C ASP A 131 -2.72 18.71 5.45
N THR A 132 -1.69 18.35 6.22
CA THR A 132 -1.60 18.72 7.65
C THR A 132 -1.49 20.23 7.86
N ALA A 133 -0.92 20.96 6.91
CA ALA A 133 -0.87 22.41 6.89
C ALA A 133 -2.17 23.08 6.39
N GLY A 134 -3.19 22.30 6.01
CA GLY A 134 -4.47 22.79 5.51
C GLY A 134 -4.38 23.42 4.11
N GLN A 135 -3.34 23.08 3.34
CA GLN A 135 -3.15 23.60 1.99
C GLN A 135 -3.99 22.83 0.96
N PRO A 136 -4.44 23.50 -0.12
CA PRO A 136 -5.24 22.86 -1.17
C PRO A 136 -4.47 21.78 -1.96
N ALA A 137 -3.14 21.71 -1.80
CA ALA A 137 -2.25 20.71 -2.41
C ALA A 137 -2.03 19.45 -1.54
N GLY A 138 -2.89 19.22 -0.54
CA GLY A 138 -2.85 18.03 0.32
C GLY A 138 -3.11 16.70 -0.41
N LEU A 139 -3.39 15.62 0.34
CA LEU A 139 -3.60 14.22 -0.11
C LEU A 139 -4.80 13.99 -1.07
N GLY A 140 -5.12 14.95 -1.94
CA GLY A 140 -6.33 15.03 -2.74
C GLY A 140 -7.41 15.76 -1.96
N SER A 141 -7.94 16.86 -2.52
CA SER A 141 -8.83 17.87 -1.92
C SER A 141 -10.17 17.40 -1.33
N VAL A 142 -10.34 16.09 -1.15
CA VAL A 142 -11.53 15.45 -0.63
C VAL A 142 -11.35 15.21 0.87
N ARG A 143 -12.01 16.05 1.67
CA ARG A 143 -12.06 15.90 3.14
C ARG A 143 -12.67 14.57 3.55
N ALA A 144 -12.26 14.05 4.70
CA ALA A 144 -12.86 12.85 5.28
C ALA A 144 -14.40 13.00 5.37
N GLY A 145 -15.14 12.04 4.79
CA GLY A 145 -16.60 12.07 4.73
C GLY A 145 -17.23 12.86 3.59
N ALA A 146 -16.44 13.56 2.75
CA ALA A 146 -16.98 14.34 1.64
C ALA A 146 -17.54 13.47 0.50
N LEU A 147 -17.08 12.22 0.37
CA LEU A 147 -17.55 11.25 -0.64
C LEU A 147 -18.93 10.66 -0.35
N VAL A 148 -19.64 11.17 0.66
CA VAL A 148 -21.05 10.81 0.92
C VAL A 148 -21.98 11.56 -0.03
N ALA A 149 -21.57 12.75 -0.49
CA ALA A 149 -22.31 13.54 -1.47
C ALA A 149 -21.80 13.25 -2.91
N GLY A 150 -22.75 13.15 -3.86
CA GLY A 150 -22.48 12.78 -5.25
C GLY A 150 -21.47 13.70 -6.00
N PRO A 151 -21.49 15.03 -5.85
CA PRO A 151 -20.60 15.93 -6.59
C PRO A 151 -19.11 15.73 -6.27
N GLU A 152 -18.77 15.54 -4.99
CA GLU A 152 -17.40 15.34 -4.52
C GLU A 152 -16.87 13.98 -4.96
N ALA A 153 -17.70 12.95 -4.93
CA ALA A 153 -17.36 11.62 -5.46
C ALA A 153 -17.11 11.64 -6.97
N MET A 154 -17.91 12.40 -7.72
CA MET A 154 -17.67 12.63 -9.16
C MET A 154 -16.35 13.35 -9.39
N SER A 155 -16.11 14.47 -8.72
CA SER A 155 -14.87 15.23 -8.87
C SER A 155 -13.64 14.38 -8.51
N PHE A 156 -13.74 13.55 -7.47
CA PHE A 156 -12.70 12.62 -7.07
C PHE A 156 -12.39 11.61 -8.17
N LEU A 157 -13.40 10.87 -8.67
CA LEU A 157 -13.20 9.83 -9.67
C LEU A 157 -12.72 10.40 -11.02
N CYS A 158 -13.16 11.59 -11.41
CA CYS A 158 -12.63 12.29 -12.60
C CYS A 158 -11.18 12.71 -12.41
N ALA A 159 -10.83 13.30 -11.26
CA ALA A 159 -9.44 13.67 -10.93
C ALA A 159 -8.50 12.45 -10.81
N ARG A 160 -9.05 11.24 -10.80
CA ARG A 160 -8.31 9.97 -10.79
C ARG A 160 -8.37 9.20 -12.11
N GLY A 161 -9.02 9.76 -13.13
CA GLY A 161 -9.14 9.12 -14.44
C GLY A 161 -10.05 7.87 -14.46
N VAL A 162 -10.80 7.61 -13.39
CA VAL A 162 -11.80 6.53 -13.35
C VAL A 162 -13.03 6.89 -14.17
N LEU A 163 -13.36 8.19 -14.19
CA LEU A 163 -14.38 8.78 -15.04
C LEU A 163 -13.75 9.79 -15.98
N SER A 164 -14.36 9.94 -17.15
CA SER A 164 -14.01 11.02 -18.07
C SER A 164 -14.61 12.35 -17.59
N PHE A 165 -13.90 13.45 -17.85
CA PHE A 165 -14.34 14.80 -17.47
C PHE A 165 -15.58 15.29 -18.25
N ASP A 166 -15.98 14.58 -19.30
CA ASP A 166 -17.19 14.88 -20.09
C ASP A 166 -18.48 14.27 -19.51
N VAL A 167 -18.37 13.42 -18.48
CA VAL A 167 -19.52 12.83 -17.79
C VAL A 167 -20.28 13.92 -17.05
N LYS A 168 -21.48 14.23 -17.53
CA LYS A 168 -22.38 15.25 -16.93
C LYS A 168 -23.38 14.65 -15.96
N THR A 169 -23.74 13.39 -16.19
CA THR A 169 -24.75 12.68 -15.40
C THR A 169 -24.27 11.27 -15.11
N LEU A 170 -24.74 10.68 -14.02
CA LEU A 170 -24.44 9.29 -13.75
C LEU A 170 -25.07 8.34 -14.77
N ASP A 171 -26.14 8.74 -15.47
CA ASP A 171 -26.83 7.88 -16.45
C ASP A 171 -25.92 7.42 -17.59
N ASP A 172 -24.94 8.24 -17.96
CA ASP A 172 -23.97 7.95 -19.02
C ASP A 172 -22.90 6.92 -18.58
N VAL A 173 -22.82 6.61 -17.27
CA VAL A 173 -21.85 5.70 -16.69
C VAL A 173 -22.43 4.29 -16.62
N SER A 174 -21.92 3.37 -17.44
CA SER A 174 -22.31 1.96 -17.40
C SER A 174 -21.37 1.09 -16.57
N ARG A 175 -20.10 1.51 -16.47
CA ARG A 175 -19.05 0.80 -15.73
C ARG A 175 -18.03 1.81 -15.23
N MET A 176 -17.53 1.57 -14.02
CA MET A 176 -16.35 2.25 -13.47
C MET A 176 -15.31 1.20 -13.15
N ALA A 177 -14.05 1.49 -13.46
CA ALA A 177 -12.93 0.61 -13.17
C ALA A 177 -11.71 1.45 -12.86
N VAL A 178 -10.93 1.00 -11.88
CA VAL A 178 -9.61 1.53 -11.61
C VAL A 178 -8.61 0.85 -12.54
N THR A 179 -7.66 1.61 -13.06
CA THR A 179 -6.61 1.13 -13.96
C THR A 179 -5.23 1.44 -13.38
N GLU A 180 -4.16 0.92 -13.98
CA GLU A 180 -2.78 1.22 -13.58
C GLU A 180 -2.43 2.71 -13.72
N THR A 181 -3.14 3.44 -14.59
CA THR A 181 -3.00 4.90 -14.77
C THR A 181 -3.67 5.71 -13.66
N PHE A 182 -4.35 5.07 -12.70
CA PHE A 182 -4.93 5.74 -11.55
C PHE A 182 -3.84 6.45 -10.74
N PRO A 183 -3.88 7.77 -10.55
CA PRO A 183 -2.85 8.47 -9.81
C PRO A 183 -3.11 8.40 -8.30
N ILE A 184 -2.27 7.68 -7.56
CA ILE A 184 -2.27 7.66 -6.10
C ILE A 184 -2.08 9.10 -5.59
N VAL A 185 -3.03 9.53 -4.78
CA VAL A 185 -3.18 10.89 -4.22
C VAL A 185 -3.17 12.00 -5.28
N GLY A 186 -3.35 11.65 -6.55
CA GLY A 186 -3.31 12.58 -7.69
C GLY A 186 -1.90 12.89 -8.19
N LEU A 187 -0.88 12.14 -7.77
CA LEU A 187 0.53 12.51 -7.97
C LEU A 187 1.34 11.45 -8.71
N ILE A 188 1.20 10.17 -8.36
CA ILE A 188 1.98 9.07 -8.94
C ILE A 188 1.03 8.02 -9.50
N GLU A 189 1.18 7.64 -10.77
CA GLU A 189 0.41 6.55 -11.37
C GLU A 189 0.64 5.23 -10.61
N THR A 190 -0.44 4.47 -10.39
CA THR A 190 -0.42 3.25 -9.59
C THR A 190 0.54 2.21 -10.18
N GLY A 191 0.54 2.02 -11.50
CA GLY A 191 1.48 1.12 -12.18
C GLY A 191 2.93 1.52 -11.96
N ALA A 192 3.27 2.80 -12.16
CA ALA A 192 4.63 3.32 -11.93
C ALA A 192 5.07 3.17 -10.47
N LEU A 193 4.16 3.37 -9.51
CA LEU A 193 4.43 3.14 -8.10
C LEU A 193 4.69 1.66 -7.81
N MET A 194 3.88 0.76 -8.37
CA MET A 194 4.05 -0.69 -8.21
C MET A 194 5.39 -1.16 -8.79
N ASP A 195 5.74 -0.74 -10.00
CA ASP A 195 7.01 -1.08 -10.63
C ASP A 195 8.22 -0.61 -9.79
N MET A 196 8.16 0.61 -9.26
CA MET A 196 9.19 1.14 -8.39
C MET A 196 9.31 0.33 -7.08
N ILE A 197 8.18 -0.03 -6.47
CA ILE A 197 8.18 -0.83 -5.23
C ILE A 197 8.72 -2.23 -5.49
N ALA A 198 8.26 -2.90 -6.56
CA ALA A 198 8.72 -4.23 -6.93
C ALA A 198 10.22 -4.25 -7.21
N ALA A 199 10.73 -3.31 -8.01
CA ALA A 199 12.16 -3.19 -8.28
C ALA A 199 12.98 -2.94 -7.00
N PHE A 200 12.43 -2.18 -6.04
CA PHE A 200 13.10 -1.94 -4.77
C PHE A 200 13.11 -3.19 -3.88
N LEU A 201 12.00 -3.93 -3.82
CA LEU A 201 11.92 -5.23 -3.12
C LEU A 201 12.89 -6.26 -3.69
N ASP A 202 12.95 -6.40 -5.02
CA ASP A 202 13.88 -7.31 -5.69
C ASP A 202 15.34 -6.99 -5.33
N ALA A 203 15.67 -5.70 -5.25
CA ALA A 203 17.00 -5.27 -4.89
C ALA A 203 17.31 -5.49 -3.40
N LEU A 204 16.33 -5.31 -2.51
CA LEU A 204 16.47 -5.65 -1.10
C LEU A 204 16.64 -7.16 -0.90
N ASP A 205 15.86 -7.98 -1.61
CA ASP A 205 15.98 -9.43 -1.58
C ASP A 205 17.34 -9.90 -2.08
N THR A 206 17.81 -9.37 -3.21
CA THR A 206 19.14 -9.67 -3.76
C THR A 206 20.26 -9.35 -2.75
N ALA A 207 20.11 -8.28 -1.96
CA ALA A 207 21.12 -7.81 -1.03
C ALA A 207 21.12 -8.50 0.33
N PHE A 208 19.95 -8.96 0.78
CA PHE A 208 19.72 -9.44 2.14
C PHE A 208 19.15 -10.86 2.23
N ASP A 209 18.89 -11.51 1.09
CA ASP A 209 18.28 -12.84 0.98
C ASP A 209 16.98 -12.94 1.78
N LEU A 210 16.09 -11.97 1.58
CA LEU A 210 14.89 -11.77 2.40
C LEU A 210 13.94 -12.98 2.30
N TYR A 211 13.77 -13.53 1.09
CA TYR A 211 12.87 -14.66 0.85
C TYR A 211 13.57 -16.02 0.91
N GLY A 212 14.90 -16.09 0.84
CA GLY A 212 15.68 -17.30 1.11
C GLY A 212 15.69 -17.71 2.59
N LEU A 213 15.41 -16.76 3.51
CA LEU A 213 15.24 -17.00 4.94
C LEU A 213 13.84 -17.51 5.35
N ALA A 214 12.83 -17.38 4.48
CA ALA A 214 11.44 -17.77 4.76
C ALA A 214 11.15 -19.30 4.83
N PRO A 215 11.88 -20.22 4.14
CA PRO A 215 11.58 -21.65 4.19
C PRO A 215 11.84 -22.29 5.56
N THR A 216 12.74 -21.72 6.37
CA THR A 216 13.16 -22.29 7.66
C THR A 216 12.28 -21.89 8.84
N MET A 217 11.34 -20.95 8.70
CA MET A 217 10.44 -20.53 9.78
C MET A 217 8.99 -21.03 9.67
N ARG A 218 8.57 -21.60 8.53
CA ARG A 218 7.22 -22.20 8.38
C ARG A 218 7.18 -23.72 8.56
N GLY A 219 8.32 -24.34 8.88
CA GLY A 219 8.44 -25.77 9.11
C GLY A 219 9.33 -26.08 10.31
N ALA A 220 8.83 -25.82 11.52
CA ALA A 220 9.34 -26.38 12.77
C ALA A 220 8.22 -26.43 13.81
#